data_AF-A0A381QS49-F1
#
_entry.id   AF-A0A381QS49-F1
#
_cell.length_a   1.000
_cell.length_b   1.000
_cell.length_c   1.000
_cell.angle_alpha   90.00
_cell.angle_beta   90.00
_cell.angle_gamma   90.00
#
_symmetry.space_group_name_H-M   'P 1'
#
loop_
_entity.id
_entity.type
_entity.pdbx_description
1 polymer ?
#
loop_
_entity_poly.entity_id
_entity_poly.type
_entity_poly.pdbx_seq_one_letter_code
_entity_poly.pdbx_strand_id
1 'polypeptide(L)'
;MPVNYLNLYLLAVFGGLAATVGGILICYSGISETSYVVYRGMELTTYYLDKNRHDLYVNGLVYSITFGIAFLLLLAVIVVPSPAQIQKRMSTSQFAGAAGAGYLGPSGESAPVEETPAAAGEMPAEEEESLEIELEPDIESYDVEEEEEEEEEEEEDSALSSLADDDDSDVVYGTGRITDKAHRSFILTSPDSAVKFLMRKELDGRPLKSSQDEIYEGWQKRGLSRGKLRKHFLKIMEWDSVPEMEVNEIYNKLKDKAYEVKHSS
;
A
#
# COMPACT_ATOMS: atom_id res chain seq x y z
N MET A 1 -45.02 -14.61 14.29
CA MET A 1 -45.22 -13.36 13.51
C MET A 1 -44.37 -13.48 12.25
N PRO A 2 -44.88 -13.16 11.05
CA PRO A 2 -44.10 -13.27 9.82
C PRO A 2 -42.95 -12.24 9.86
N VAL A 3 -41.72 -12.73 9.70
CA VAL A 3 -40.52 -11.86 9.68
C VAL A 3 -40.52 -11.10 8.36
N ASN A 4 -40.55 -9.77 8.42
CA ASN A 4 -40.47 -8.94 7.23
C ASN A 4 -39.01 -8.84 6.78
N TYR A 5 -38.59 -9.79 5.94
CA TYR A 5 -37.21 -9.88 5.45
C TYR A 5 -36.73 -8.59 4.77
N LEU A 6 -37.62 -7.84 4.10
CA LEU A 6 -37.29 -6.54 3.50
C LEU A 6 -36.74 -5.53 4.52
N ASN A 7 -37.40 -5.42 5.69
CA ASN A 7 -36.97 -4.51 6.74
C ASN A 7 -35.65 -4.95 7.36
N LEU A 8 -35.41 -6.26 7.43
CA LEU A 8 -34.14 -6.81 7.92
C LEU A 8 -32.99 -6.48 6.97
N TYR A 9 -33.19 -6.63 5.65
CA TYR A 9 -32.21 -6.24 4.64
C TYR A 9 -31.92 -4.74 4.65
N LEU A 10 -32.95 -3.90 4.73
CA LEU A 10 -32.77 -2.46 4.81
C LEU A 10 -31.98 -2.05 6.08
N LEU A 11 -32.30 -2.63 7.23
CA LEU A 11 -31.59 -2.34 8.48
C LEU A 11 -30.11 -2.79 8.39
N ALA A 12 -29.84 -3.95 7.79
CA ALA A 12 -28.48 -4.43 7.57
C ALA A 12 -27.69 -3.52 6.63
N VAL A 13 -28.30 -3.05 5.53
CA VAL A 13 -27.65 -2.14 4.56
C VAL A 13 -27.39 -0.77 5.17
N PHE A 14 -28.35 -0.19 5.90
CA PHE A 14 -28.15 1.09 6.59
C PHE A 14 -27.13 0.98 7.73
N GLY A 15 -27.13 -0.13 8.47
CA GLY A 15 -26.12 -0.42 9.49
C GLY A 15 -24.72 -0.55 8.88
N GLY A 16 -24.61 -1.25 7.75
CA GLY A 16 -23.36 -1.35 6.97
C GLY A 16 -22.87 0.02 6.48
N LEU A 17 -23.76 0.83 5.89
CA LEU A 17 -23.43 2.20 5.47
C LEU A 17 -22.96 3.07 6.63
N ALA A 18 -23.65 3.04 7.77
CA ALA A 18 -23.24 3.80 8.96
C ALA A 18 -21.86 3.35 9.46
N ALA A 19 -21.58 2.04 9.46
CA ALA A 19 -20.27 1.51 9.82
C ALA A 19 -19.17 1.95 8.85
N THR A 20 -19.44 1.97 7.54
CA THR A 20 -18.46 2.45 6.54
C THR A 20 -18.14 3.93 6.72
N VAL A 21 -19.15 4.78 6.98
CA VAL A 21 -18.92 6.21 7.27
C VAL A 21 -18.10 6.39 8.55
N GLY A 22 -18.39 5.61 9.60
CA GLY A 22 -17.57 5.60 10.81
C GLY A 22 -16.12 5.18 10.55
N GLY A 23 -15.93 4.15 9.72
CA GLY A 23 -14.60 3.69 9.30
C GLY A 23 -13.81 4.76 8.53
N ILE A 24 -14.46 5.46 7.60
CA ILE A 24 -13.86 6.59 6.86
C ILE A 24 -13.39 7.67 7.83
N LEU A 25 -14.23 8.08 8.79
CA LEU A 25 -13.89 9.14 9.74
C LEU A 25 -12.72 8.76 10.66
N ILE A 26 -12.68 7.52 11.13
CA ILE A 26 -11.60 7.01 11.99
C ILE A 26 -10.29 6.95 11.19
N CYS A 27 -10.32 6.39 9.98
CA CYS A 27 -9.13 6.27 9.14
C CYS A 27 -8.62 7.64 8.69
N TYR A 28 -9.51 8.55 8.31
CA TYR A 28 -9.14 9.92 7.92
C TYR A 28 -8.49 10.69 9.07
N SER A 29 -9.07 10.59 10.29
CA SER A 29 -8.45 11.18 11.48
C SER A 29 -7.07 10.56 11.77
N GLY A 30 -6.95 9.23 11.66
CA GLY A 30 -5.69 8.52 11.86
C GLY A 30 -4.59 8.90 10.86
N ILE A 31 -4.94 9.15 9.58
CA ILE A 31 -3.99 9.65 8.57
C ILE A 31 -3.46 11.03 8.98
N SER A 32 -4.33 11.92 9.46
CA SER A 32 -3.93 13.27 9.89
C SER A 32 -3.07 13.30 11.15
N GLU A 33 -3.18 12.29 12.01
CA GLU A 33 -2.34 12.15 13.21
C GLU A 33 -0.97 11.52 12.91
N THR A 34 -0.88 10.74 11.83
CA THR A 34 0.34 9.98 11.46
C THR A 34 1.16 10.64 10.36
N SER A 35 0.65 11.71 9.76
CA SER A 35 1.34 12.48 8.73
C SER A 35 1.17 13.99 8.97
N TYR A 36 2.17 14.76 8.58
CA TYR A 36 2.05 16.20 8.50
C TYR A 36 2.57 16.68 7.15
N VAL A 37 1.89 17.69 6.62
CA VAL A 37 2.22 18.28 5.34
C VAL A 37 3.04 19.54 5.61
N VAL A 38 4.23 19.61 5.04
CA VAL A 38 5.05 20.81 5.07
C VAL A 38 5.01 21.45 3.69
N TYR A 39 4.71 22.75 3.67
CA TYR A 39 4.74 23.55 2.46
C TYR A 39 6.14 24.12 2.27
N ARG A 40 6.89 23.63 1.28
CA ARG A 40 8.18 24.19 0.87
C ARG A 40 8.01 24.95 -0.45
N GLY A 41 7.55 26.20 -0.36
CA GLY A 41 7.54 27.16 -1.47
C GLY A 41 6.54 26.86 -2.60
N MET A 42 6.79 25.81 -3.39
CA MET A 42 5.89 25.30 -4.44
C MET A 42 5.57 23.81 -4.30
N GLU A 43 6.24 23.09 -3.39
CA GLU A 43 6.03 21.65 -3.22
C GLU A 43 5.39 21.33 -1.88
N LEU A 44 4.43 20.41 -1.94
CA LEU A 44 3.67 19.90 -0.81
C LEU A 44 4.29 18.54 -0.43
N THR A 45 5.29 18.56 0.45
CA THR A 45 5.96 17.33 0.90
C THR A 45 5.25 16.77 2.13
N THR A 46 4.72 15.55 2.01
CA THR A 46 4.10 14.83 3.14
C THR A 46 5.16 14.06 3.91
N TYR A 47 5.32 14.39 5.19
CA TYR A 47 6.22 13.68 6.09
C TYR A 47 5.42 12.69 6.95
N TYR A 48 5.87 11.44 6.97
CA TYR A 48 5.25 10.37 7.74
C TYR A 48 5.94 10.23 9.10
N LEU A 49 5.18 10.29 10.19
CA LEU A 49 5.70 10.00 11.54
C LEU A 49 5.89 8.50 11.75
N ASP A 50 4.97 7.69 11.23
CA ASP A 50 5.00 6.23 11.27
C ASP A 50 4.38 5.69 9.97
N LYS A 51 5.23 5.24 9.04
CA LYS A 51 4.81 4.80 7.70
C LYS A 51 3.88 3.58 7.77
N ASN A 52 4.14 2.63 8.66
CA ASN A 52 3.34 1.41 8.76
C ASN A 52 1.91 1.70 9.27
N ARG A 53 1.78 2.58 10.27
CA ARG A 53 0.45 3.01 10.74
C ARG A 53 -0.27 3.87 9.72
N HIS A 54 0.43 4.76 9.05
CA HIS A 54 -0.14 5.58 7.99
C HIS A 54 -0.71 4.69 6.87
N ASP A 55 0.06 3.73 6.37
CA ASP A 55 -0.36 2.82 5.31
C ASP A 55 -1.53 1.94 5.76
N LEU A 56 -1.58 1.53 7.03
CA LEU A 56 -2.74 0.84 7.60
C LEU A 56 -4.02 1.69 7.53
N TYR A 57 -3.95 2.98 7.88
CA TYR A 57 -5.12 3.87 7.80
C TYR A 57 -5.51 4.20 6.36
N VAL A 58 -4.54 4.36 5.45
CA VAL A 58 -4.82 4.55 4.02
C VAL A 58 -5.52 3.32 3.44
N ASN A 59 -4.99 2.12 3.70
CA ASN A 59 -5.62 0.88 3.27
C ASN A 59 -7.02 0.72 3.90
N GLY A 60 -7.17 1.02 5.19
CA GLY A 60 -8.46 1.04 5.89
C GLY A 60 -9.47 2.01 5.24
N LEU A 61 -9.01 3.20 4.83
CA LEU A 61 -9.82 4.17 4.11
C LEU A 61 -10.30 3.60 2.76
N VAL A 62 -9.40 3.02 1.97
CA VAL A 62 -9.73 2.39 0.68
C VAL A 62 -10.76 1.28 0.86
N TYR A 63 -10.58 0.40 1.84
CA TYR A 63 -11.56 -0.65 2.17
C TYR A 63 -12.91 -0.06 2.58
N SER A 64 -12.93 0.98 3.42
CA SER A 64 -14.19 1.59 3.87
C SER A 64 -14.97 2.24 2.71
N ILE A 65 -14.29 2.87 1.77
CA ILE A 65 -14.90 3.48 0.58
C ILE A 65 -15.43 2.40 -0.36
N THR A 66 -14.65 1.35 -0.63
CA THR A 66 -15.07 0.25 -1.51
C THR A 66 -16.28 -0.50 -0.95
N PHE A 67 -16.30 -0.82 0.35
CA PHE A 67 -17.48 -1.39 1.00
C PHE A 67 -18.67 -0.42 0.98
N GLY A 68 -18.44 0.88 1.15
CA GLY A 68 -19.48 1.91 1.03
C GLY A 68 -20.13 1.91 -0.35
N ILE A 69 -19.31 1.88 -1.42
CA ILE A 69 -19.79 1.77 -2.81
C ILE A 69 -20.57 0.47 -3.00
N ALA A 70 -20.07 -0.66 -2.50
CA ALA A 70 -20.76 -1.94 -2.59
C ALA A 70 -22.14 -1.90 -1.91
N PHE A 71 -22.26 -1.29 -0.72
CA PHE A 71 -23.55 -1.11 -0.05
C PHE A 71 -24.48 -0.17 -0.81
N LEU A 72 -23.96 0.88 -1.46
CA LEU A 72 -24.77 1.75 -2.32
C LEU A 72 -25.31 1.01 -3.55
N LEU A 73 -24.48 0.17 -4.18
CA LEU A 73 -24.92 -0.68 -5.29
C LEU A 73 -25.97 -1.70 -4.84
N LEU A 74 -25.79 -2.31 -3.66
CA LEU A 74 -26.76 -3.24 -3.07
C LEU A 74 -28.09 -2.52 -2.77
N LEU A 75 -28.03 -1.32 -2.21
CA LEU A 75 -29.20 -0.47 -1.98
C LEU A 75 -29.91 -0.17 -3.31
N ALA A 76 -29.16 0.20 -4.36
CA ALA A 76 -29.72 0.44 -5.68
C ALA A 76 -30.44 -0.80 -6.23
N VAL A 77 -29.86 -2.00 -6.08
CA VAL A 77 -30.51 -3.26 -6.49
C VAL A 77 -31.80 -3.53 -5.70
N ILE A 78 -31.86 -3.21 -4.41
CA ILE A 78 -33.08 -3.37 -3.60
C ILE A 78 -34.16 -2.37 -4.01
N VAL A 79 -33.77 -1.12 -4.32
CA VAL A 79 -34.70 -0.03 -4.63
C VAL A 79 -35.21 -0.10 -6.08
N VAL A 80 -34.40 -0.58 -7.02
CA VAL A 80 -34.83 -0.75 -8.42
C VAL A 80 -35.93 -1.81 -8.48
N PRO A 81 -37.17 -1.45 -8.86
CA PRO A 81 -38.26 -2.40 -8.90
C PRO A 81 -37.98 -3.44 -9.99
N SER A 82 -38.07 -4.73 -9.64
CA SER A 82 -37.82 -5.79 -10.61
C SER A 82 -38.85 -5.74 -11.75
N PRO A 83 -38.49 -6.13 -12.98
CA PRO A 83 -39.42 -6.14 -14.12
C PRO A 83 -40.71 -6.94 -13.83
N ALA A 84 -40.61 -8.00 -13.03
CA ALA A 84 -41.75 -8.80 -12.59
C ALA A 84 -42.68 -8.05 -11.60
N GLN A 85 -42.14 -7.16 -10.77
CA GLN A 85 -42.94 -6.30 -9.89
C GLN A 85 -43.61 -5.17 -10.68
N ILE A 86 -42.93 -4.63 -11.69
CA ILE A 86 -43.49 -3.63 -12.61
C ILE A 86 -44.64 -4.26 -13.41
N GLN A 87 -44.46 -5.46 -13.96
CA GLN A 87 -45.53 -6.19 -14.67
C GLN A 87 -46.71 -6.53 -13.74
N LYS A 88 -46.47 -6.95 -12.49
CA LYS A 88 -47.57 -7.14 -11.51
C LYS A 88 -48.32 -5.84 -11.20
N ARG A 89 -47.62 -4.71 -11.16
CA ARG A 89 -48.26 -3.38 -10.95
C ARG A 89 -49.04 -2.92 -12.20
N MET A 90 -48.58 -3.27 -13.40
CA MET A 90 -49.32 -3.01 -14.64
C MET A 90 -50.50 -3.97 -14.85
N SER A 91 -50.38 -5.23 -14.44
CA SER A 91 -51.48 -6.21 -14.53
C SER A 91 -52.53 -5.99 -13.45
N THR A 92 -52.14 -5.53 -12.25
CA THR A 92 -53.08 -5.22 -11.17
C THR A 92 -53.80 -3.88 -11.39
N SER A 93 -53.23 -2.95 -12.16
CA SER A 93 -53.92 -1.71 -12.54
C SER A 93 -54.99 -1.93 -13.60
N GLN A 94 -54.88 -2.99 -14.42
CA GLN A 94 -55.91 -3.35 -15.40
C GLN A 94 -57.10 -4.14 -14.82
N PHE A 95 -57.00 -4.69 -13.60
CA PHE A 95 -58.08 -5.49 -13.00
C PHE A 95 -58.87 -4.78 -11.87
N ALA A 96 -58.44 -3.60 -11.42
CA ALA A 96 -59.15 -2.83 -10.38
C ALA A 96 -60.09 -1.76 -10.96
N GLY A 97 -60.72 -2.05 -12.09
CA GLY A 97 -61.60 -1.14 -12.83
C GLY A 97 -63.07 -1.58 -12.87
N ALA A 98 -63.65 -2.03 -11.76
CA ALA A 98 -65.11 -2.22 -11.66
C ALA A 98 -65.60 -2.16 -10.20
N ALA A 99 -65.75 -0.94 -9.68
CA ALA A 99 -66.91 -0.48 -8.89
C ALA A 99 -66.54 0.70 -7.96
N GLY A 100 -67.11 1.87 -8.21
CA GLY A 100 -67.48 2.84 -7.16
C GLY A 100 -66.62 4.11 -7.02
N ALA A 101 -66.89 5.10 -7.88
CA ALA A 101 -66.88 6.56 -7.67
C ALA A 101 -65.78 7.21 -6.78
N GLY A 102 -64.98 8.17 -7.24
CA GLY A 102 -64.93 8.86 -8.52
C GLY A 102 -63.85 9.94 -8.49
N TYR A 103 -63.25 10.23 -9.65
CA TYR A 103 -62.76 11.56 -9.98
C TYR A 103 -62.69 11.71 -11.50
N LEU A 104 -63.14 12.87 -11.98
CA LEU A 104 -63.30 13.25 -13.38
C LEU A 104 -61.95 13.59 -14.02
N GLY A 105 -61.83 13.28 -15.32
CA GLY A 105 -61.07 14.12 -16.26
C GLY A 105 -60.13 13.38 -17.21
N PRO A 106 -60.04 13.79 -18.49
CA PRO A 106 -60.00 12.88 -19.64
C PRO A 106 -58.67 12.90 -20.40
N SER A 107 -58.45 11.88 -21.23
CA SER A 107 -57.77 11.86 -22.55
C SER A 107 -57.43 10.38 -22.82
N GLY A 108 -57.97 9.66 -23.81
CA GLY A 108 -58.47 10.08 -25.10
C GLY A 108 -57.32 10.28 -26.08
N GLU A 109 -56.69 9.19 -26.56
CA GLU A 109 -56.36 8.95 -27.98
C GLU A 109 -55.61 7.59 -28.15
N SER A 110 -56.29 6.64 -28.80
CA SER A 110 -55.87 5.62 -29.80
C SER A 110 -54.36 5.26 -29.92
N ALA A 111 -53.92 4.02 -29.62
CA ALA A 111 -53.93 2.79 -30.45
C ALA A 111 -52.99 2.81 -31.69
N PRO A 112 -52.64 1.65 -32.29
CA PRO A 112 -51.97 0.43 -31.80
C PRO A 112 -50.63 0.20 -32.57
N VAL A 113 -49.84 -0.87 -32.39
CA VAL A 113 -49.70 -2.00 -33.36
C VAL A 113 -48.39 -2.76 -33.09
N GLU A 114 -48.46 -4.11 -33.09
CA GLU A 114 -47.44 -5.15 -33.39
C GLU A 114 -46.06 -5.12 -32.68
N GLU A 115 -45.34 -6.21 -32.37
CA GLU A 115 -45.34 -7.60 -32.76
C GLU A 115 -44.45 -8.37 -31.73
N THR A 116 -44.67 -9.66 -31.56
CA THR A 116 -43.70 -10.64 -31.03
C THR A 116 -43.86 -11.83 -31.99
N PRO A 117 -42.84 -12.60 -32.43
CA PRO A 117 -41.89 -13.25 -31.51
C PRO A 117 -40.53 -13.70 -32.09
N ALA A 118 -39.75 -14.37 -31.22
CA ALA A 118 -38.92 -15.55 -31.55
C ALA A 118 -37.66 -15.30 -32.41
N ALA A 119 -36.59 -16.09 -32.37
CA ALA A 119 -36.08 -17.18 -31.53
C ALA A 119 -34.77 -17.61 -32.22
N ALA A 120 -34.02 -18.48 -31.52
CA ALA A 120 -32.90 -19.29 -32.04
C ALA A 120 -31.62 -18.51 -32.34
N GLY A 121 -30.44 -18.97 -31.98
CA GLY A 121 -29.92 -20.29 -31.63
C GLY A 121 -28.39 -20.11 -31.66
N GLU A 122 -27.50 -20.95 -31.19
CA GLU A 122 -27.51 -22.32 -30.68
C GLU A 122 -26.13 -22.47 -30.00
N MET A 123 -26.06 -23.41 -29.07
CA MET A 123 -24.83 -23.91 -28.46
C MET A 123 -23.94 -24.63 -29.50
N PRO A 124 -22.69 -24.99 -29.17
CA PRO A 124 -22.42 -26.30 -28.52
C PRO A 124 -21.33 -26.18 -27.41
N ALA A 125 -21.31 -26.93 -26.31
CA ALA A 125 -21.12 -28.39 -26.17
C ALA A 125 -19.82 -28.83 -26.89
N GLU A 126 -18.80 -29.52 -26.36
CA GLU A 126 -18.43 -30.27 -25.15
C GLU A 126 -16.86 -30.23 -25.16
N GLU A 127 -16.09 -30.46 -24.10
CA GLU A 127 -15.58 -31.76 -23.65
C GLU A 127 -14.27 -31.49 -22.87
N GLU A 128 -13.87 -32.45 -22.07
CA GLU A 128 -12.93 -32.37 -20.95
C GLU A 128 -11.45 -32.26 -21.35
N GLU A 129 -10.66 -31.50 -20.59
CA GLU A 129 -9.24 -31.86 -20.40
C GLU A 129 -8.71 -31.35 -19.06
N SER A 130 -8.17 -32.28 -18.29
CA SER A 130 -7.38 -32.11 -17.09
C SER A 130 -6.26 -31.08 -17.27
N LEU A 131 -6.23 -30.05 -16.40
CA LEU A 131 -5.01 -29.29 -16.16
C LEU A 131 -4.73 -29.32 -14.65
N GLU A 132 -3.90 -30.29 -14.31
CA GLU A 132 -3.11 -30.41 -13.10
C GLU A 132 -2.42 -29.07 -12.83
N ILE A 133 -2.78 -28.38 -11.75
CA ILE A 133 -2.09 -27.15 -11.33
C ILE A 133 -0.81 -27.61 -10.64
N GLU A 134 0.28 -27.70 -11.40
CA GLU A 134 1.63 -27.76 -10.84
C GLU A 134 1.88 -26.48 -10.05
N LEU A 135 2.05 -26.63 -8.73
CA LEU A 135 2.56 -25.58 -7.85
C LEU A 135 4.07 -25.45 -8.07
N GLU A 136 4.48 -24.60 -9.01
CA GLU A 136 5.81 -24.01 -8.99
C GLU A 136 5.75 -22.68 -8.22
N PRO A 137 6.62 -22.45 -7.22
CA PRO A 137 6.71 -21.16 -6.58
C PRO A 137 7.42 -20.19 -7.53
N ASP A 138 6.67 -19.27 -8.14
CA ASP A 138 7.24 -18.09 -8.80
C ASP A 138 8.02 -17.29 -7.76
N ILE A 139 9.33 -17.35 -7.90
CA ILE A 139 10.30 -16.54 -7.20
C ILE A 139 10.13 -15.15 -7.82
N GLU A 140 9.48 -14.22 -7.13
CA GLU A 140 9.42 -12.82 -7.54
C GLU A 140 10.86 -12.31 -7.75
N SER A 141 11.23 -12.24 -9.02
CA SER A 141 12.38 -11.49 -9.51
C SER A 141 12.22 -10.05 -9.03
N TYR A 142 13.24 -9.57 -8.31
CA TYR A 142 13.38 -8.17 -7.98
C TYR A 142 13.45 -7.37 -9.29
N ASP A 143 12.32 -6.77 -9.68
CA ASP A 143 12.35 -5.61 -10.57
C ASP A 143 13.00 -4.48 -9.79
N VAL A 144 14.28 -4.26 -10.10
CA VAL A 144 14.98 -3.02 -9.80
C VAL A 144 14.31 -1.97 -10.68
N GLU A 145 13.28 -1.31 -10.15
CA GLU A 145 12.91 0.01 -10.63
C GLU A 145 14.12 0.92 -10.36
N GLU A 146 14.91 1.12 -11.42
CA GLU A 146 15.84 2.24 -11.56
C GLU A 146 15.02 3.53 -11.54
N GLU A 147 14.60 3.96 -10.35
CA GLU A 147 14.34 5.38 -10.13
C GLU A 147 15.70 6.07 -10.07
N GLU A 148 16.07 6.66 -11.22
CA GLU A 148 17.05 7.73 -11.33
C GLU A 148 16.62 8.89 -10.40
N GLU A 149 16.89 8.75 -9.10
CA GLU A 149 16.83 9.88 -8.17
C GLU A 149 18.04 10.79 -8.45
N GLU A 150 17.68 11.95 -8.98
CA GLU A 150 18.50 13.08 -9.38
C GLU A 150 19.66 13.37 -8.42
N GLU A 151 20.77 13.79 -9.01
CA GLU A 151 21.93 14.35 -8.33
C GLU A 151 21.52 15.59 -7.51
N GLU A 152 21.11 15.41 -6.26
CA GLU A 152 21.16 16.48 -5.28
C GLU A 152 22.62 16.71 -4.89
N GLU A 153 23.13 17.81 -5.46
CA GLU A 153 24.39 18.46 -5.14
C GLU A 153 24.59 18.65 -3.62
N GLU A 154 25.86 18.70 -3.26
CA GLU A 154 26.43 18.93 -1.94
C GLU A 154 25.65 20.00 -1.12
N GLU A 155 24.80 19.56 -0.19
CA GLU A 155 24.41 20.42 0.93
C GLU A 155 25.62 20.59 1.84
N GLU A 156 26.32 21.68 1.58
CA GLU A 156 27.19 22.47 2.43
C GLU A 156 27.38 21.90 3.84
N ASP A 157 28.63 21.49 4.11
CA ASP A 157 29.21 21.39 5.44
C ASP A 157 28.68 22.54 6.32
N SER A 158 27.74 22.20 7.20
CA SER A 158 27.37 23.06 8.31
C SER A 158 28.65 23.31 9.10
N ALA A 159 29.20 24.53 9.00
CA ALA A 159 30.42 25.00 9.66
C ALA A 159 30.35 24.98 11.21
N LEU A 160 29.30 24.38 11.79
CA LEU A 160 29.10 24.10 13.20
C LEU A 160 29.30 22.62 13.57
N SER A 161 29.38 21.71 12.60
CA SER A 161 29.57 20.27 12.84
C SER A 161 31.03 19.86 13.04
N SER A 162 31.99 20.75 12.79
CA SER A 162 33.43 20.46 12.93
C SER A 162 33.95 20.58 14.37
N LEU A 163 33.08 20.87 15.34
CA LEU A 163 33.42 21.00 16.76
C LEU A 163 32.83 19.89 17.64
N ALA A 164 32.01 19.00 17.07
CA ALA A 164 31.66 17.77 17.75
C ALA A 164 32.88 16.85 17.71
N ASP A 165 33.32 16.35 18.86
CA ASP A 165 34.38 15.35 18.92
C ASP A 165 34.00 14.20 17.96
N ASP A 166 34.90 13.86 17.03
CA ASP A 166 34.66 12.84 15.99
C ASP A 166 34.12 11.52 16.61
N ASP A 167 34.47 11.24 17.87
CA ASP A 167 34.05 10.07 18.66
C ASP A 167 32.55 10.08 18.99
N ASP A 168 31.94 11.24 19.25
CA ASP A 168 30.51 11.34 19.53
C ASP A 168 29.67 11.00 18.29
N SER A 169 30.21 11.25 17.09
CA SER A 169 29.55 10.95 15.82
C SER A 169 29.69 9.48 15.36
N ASP A 170 30.49 8.67 16.07
CA ASP A 170 30.72 7.26 15.71
C ASP A 170 29.42 6.45 15.71
N VAL A 171 29.24 5.60 14.70
CA VAL A 171 27.99 4.86 14.53
C VAL A 171 27.77 3.86 15.66
N VAL A 172 28.81 3.13 16.07
CA VAL A 172 28.68 2.00 17.00
C VAL A 172 28.68 2.46 18.46
N TYR A 173 29.61 3.34 18.82
CA TYR A 173 29.86 3.76 20.20
C TYR A 173 29.48 5.21 20.48
N GLY A 174 29.30 6.03 19.44
CA GLY A 174 28.92 7.43 19.60
C GLY A 174 27.49 7.60 20.13
N THR A 175 27.21 8.79 20.66
CA THR A 175 25.87 9.18 21.14
C THR A 175 25.28 10.36 20.37
N GLY A 176 26.10 11.04 19.58
CA GLY A 176 25.73 12.18 18.75
C GLY A 176 25.16 11.79 17.38
N ARG A 177 24.92 12.82 16.57
CA ARG A 177 24.39 12.71 15.21
C ARG A 177 25.44 12.08 14.29
N ILE A 178 25.02 11.12 13.47
CA ILE A 178 25.90 10.43 12.53
C ILE A 178 26.09 11.32 11.29
N THR A 179 27.34 11.66 11.00
CA THR A 179 27.75 12.48 9.84
C THR A 179 28.16 11.58 8.66
N ASP A 180 28.28 12.15 7.45
CA ASP A 180 28.69 11.37 6.27
C ASP A 180 30.13 10.84 6.39
N LYS A 181 31.01 11.54 7.12
CA LYS A 181 32.33 11.04 7.50
C LYS A 181 32.23 9.77 8.37
N ALA A 182 31.30 9.75 9.32
CA ALA A 182 31.03 8.60 10.18
C ALA A 182 30.46 7.40 9.40
N HIS A 183 29.72 7.62 8.30
CA HIS A 183 29.28 6.53 7.44
C HIS A 183 30.47 5.80 6.79
N ARG A 184 31.44 6.56 6.27
CA ARG A 184 32.65 5.99 5.65
C ARG A 184 33.53 5.28 6.67
N SER A 185 33.75 5.88 7.84
CA SER A 185 34.54 5.24 8.90
C SER A 185 33.86 3.97 9.42
N PHE A 186 32.54 3.94 9.53
CA PHE A 186 31.79 2.77 9.97
C PHE A 186 31.97 1.57 9.04
N ILE A 187 31.92 1.78 7.72
CA ILE A 187 32.14 0.72 6.72
C ILE A 187 33.55 0.11 6.87
N LEU A 188 34.57 0.94 7.11
CA LEU A 188 35.96 0.51 7.20
C LEU A 188 36.34 -0.10 8.56
N THR A 189 35.74 0.39 9.65
CA THR A 189 36.04 -0.05 11.02
C THR A 189 35.22 -1.28 11.39
N SER A 190 33.96 -1.33 10.98
CA SER A 190 33.00 -2.38 11.33
C SER A 190 32.29 -2.94 10.09
N PRO A 191 33.02 -3.59 9.16
CA PRO A 191 32.46 -4.08 7.90
C PRO A 191 31.34 -5.11 8.08
N ASP A 192 31.41 -5.94 9.13
CA ASP A 192 30.39 -6.93 9.47
C ASP A 192 29.04 -6.26 9.78
N SER A 193 29.05 -5.30 10.71
CA SER A 193 27.86 -4.53 11.09
C SER A 193 27.30 -3.71 9.93
N ALA A 194 28.17 -3.16 9.08
CA ALA A 194 27.75 -2.41 7.90
C ALA A 194 27.01 -3.31 6.88
N VAL A 195 27.54 -4.50 6.59
CA VAL A 195 26.90 -5.47 5.68
C VAL A 195 25.59 -5.99 6.28
N LYS A 196 25.57 -6.35 7.57
CA LYS A 196 24.34 -6.77 8.26
C LYS A 196 23.25 -5.69 8.24
N PHE A 197 23.61 -4.44 8.49
CA PHE A 197 22.68 -3.31 8.44
C PHE A 197 22.14 -3.05 7.03
N LEU A 198 23.01 -3.16 6.01
CA LEU A 198 22.63 -2.95 4.62
C LEU A 198 21.72 -4.06 4.09
N MET A 199 22.08 -5.33 4.34
CA MET A 199 21.39 -6.52 3.84
C MET A 199 20.22 -6.99 4.70
N ARG A 200 20.11 -6.50 5.95
CA ARG A 200 19.11 -6.95 6.95
C ARG A 200 19.10 -8.47 7.16
N LYS A 201 20.27 -9.09 6.99
CA LYS A 201 20.52 -10.52 7.15
C LYS A 201 21.78 -10.72 7.96
N GLU A 202 21.86 -11.83 8.67
CA GLU A 202 23.14 -12.28 9.24
C GLU A 202 24.10 -12.68 8.10
N LEU A 203 25.40 -12.79 8.41
CA LEU A 203 26.39 -13.24 7.43
C LEU A 203 26.08 -14.63 6.86
N ASP A 204 25.38 -15.45 7.65
CA ASP A 204 24.92 -16.79 7.28
C ASP A 204 23.64 -16.77 6.41
N GLY A 205 23.17 -15.58 5.98
CA GLY A 205 21.97 -15.41 5.17
C GLY A 205 20.64 -15.52 5.94
N ARG A 206 20.69 -15.85 7.23
CA ARG A 206 19.52 -15.94 8.13
C ARG A 206 18.91 -14.56 8.39
N PRO A 207 17.60 -14.48 8.72
CA PRO A 207 17.00 -13.23 9.15
C PRO A 207 17.71 -12.70 10.40
N LEU A 208 17.75 -11.37 10.50
CA LEU A 208 18.39 -10.68 11.62
C LEU A 208 17.70 -11.01 12.96
N LYS A 209 18.47 -11.04 14.06
CA LYS A 209 17.92 -11.22 15.41
C LYS A 209 17.21 -9.94 15.87
N SER A 210 16.10 -10.10 16.60
CA SER A 210 15.31 -8.95 17.12
C SER A 210 16.12 -7.99 17.99
N SER A 211 17.11 -8.49 18.75
CA SER A 211 17.99 -7.63 19.56
C SER A 211 18.91 -6.73 18.72
N GLN A 212 19.18 -7.08 17.47
CA GLN A 212 19.96 -6.26 16.55
C GLN A 212 19.09 -5.19 15.87
N ASP A 213 17.79 -5.45 15.70
CA ASP A 213 16.87 -4.45 15.15
C ASP A 213 16.77 -3.21 16.06
N GLU A 214 16.71 -3.39 17.39
CA GLU A 214 16.70 -2.27 18.34
C GLU A 214 17.96 -1.38 18.22
N ILE A 215 19.13 -2.00 18.03
CA ILE A 215 20.40 -1.30 17.83
C ILE A 215 20.36 -0.50 16.51
N TYR A 216 19.87 -1.12 15.45
CA TYR A 216 19.80 -0.51 14.12
C TYR A 216 18.78 0.63 14.04
N GLU A 217 17.65 0.52 14.74
CA GLU A 217 16.73 1.63 14.92
C GLU A 217 17.39 2.81 15.65
N GLY A 218 18.22 2.52 16.66
CA GLY A 218 19.03 3.52 17.34
C GLY A 218 19.95 4.29 16.39
N TRP A 219 20.65 3.59 15.50
CA TRP A 219 21.49 4.21 14.47
C TRP A 219 20.68 5.02 13.46
N GLN A 220 19.53 4.51 13.03
CA GLN A 220 18.63 5.23 12.11
C GLN A 220 18.12 6.53 12.72
N LYS A 221 17.69 6.51 13.99
CA LYS A 221 17.25 7.72 14.73
C LYS A 221 18.38 8.77 14.84
N ARG A 222 19.63 8.32 14.89
CA ARG A 222 20.82 9.20 14.94
C ARG A 222 21.25 9.73 13.57
N GLY A 223 20.63 9.27 12.48
CA GLY A 223 20.89 9.77 11.12
C GLY A 223 21.54 8.77 10.16
N LEU A 224 21.74 7.50 10.55
CA LEU A 224 22.25 6.47 9.65
C LEU A 224 21.15 6.01 8.69
N SER A 225 21.20 6.47 7.44
CA SER A 225 20.27 5.99 6.40
C SER A 225 20.87 4.82 5.61
N ARG A 226 20.05 3.84 5.25
CA ARG A 226 20.48 2.71 4.40
C ARG A 226 20.91 3.18 3.01
N GLY A 227 20.22 4.16 2.42
CA GLY A 227 20.55 4.73 1.11
C GLY A 227 21.93 5.40 1.10
N LYS A 228 22.21 6.32 2.05
CA LYS A 228 23.52 6.96 2.16
C LYS A 228 24.64 5.96 2.45
N LEU A 229 24.38 4.98 3.33
CA LEU A 229 25.35 3.92 3.60
C LEU A 229 25.62 3.07 2.35
N ARG A 230 24.59 2.73 1.55
CA ARG A 230 24.72 2.01 0.28
C ARG A 230 25.58 2.79 -0.71
N LYS A 231 25.33 4.10 -0.88
CA LYS A 231 26.12 4.98 -1.76
C LYS A 231 27.60 5.00 -1.37
N HIS A 232 27.90 5.14 -0.07
CA HIS A 232 29.28 5.08 0.41
C HIS A 232 29.91 3.70 0.29
N PHE A 233 29.14 2.63 0.53
CA PHE A 233 29.59 1.25 0.37
C PHE A 233 29.98 0.96 -1.07
N LEU A 234 29.12 1.30 -2.04
CA LEU A 234 29.40 1.15 -3.47
C LEU A 234 30.63 1.97 -3.90
N LYS A 235 30.77 3.20 -3.39
CA LYS A 235 31.93 4.05 -3.65
C LYS A 235 33.25 3.47 -3.11
N ILE A 236 33.24 2.85 -1.93
CA ILE A 236 34.43 2.21 -1.34
C ILE A 236 34.79 0.92 -2.08
N MET A 237 33.79 0.17 -2.52
CA MET A 237 33.96 -1.09 -3.24
C MET A 237 34.23 -0.91 -4.74
N GLU A 238 34.07 0.31 -5.27
CA GLU A 238 34.13 0.62 -6.70
C GLU A 238 33.15 -0.25 -7.50
N TRP A 239 31.92 -0.39 -6.98
CA TRP A 239 30.85 -1.17 -7.61
C TRP A 239 29.75 -0.25 -8.14
N ASP A 240 29.25 -0.55 -9.33
CA ASP A 240 28.09 0.16 -9.91
C ASP A 240 26.78 -0.22 -9.18
N SER A 241 26.64 -1.49 -8.81
CA SER A 241 25.51 -2.02 -8.04
C SER A 241 25.96 -3.11 -7.07
N VAL A 242 25.11 -3.45 -6.10
CA VAL A 242 25.42 -4.52 -5.14
C VAL A 242 25.32 -5.86 -5.88
N PRO A 243 26.40 -6.66 -5.95
CA PRO A 243 26.36 -7.93 -6.65
C PRO A 243 25.39 -8.93 -6.00
N GLU A 244 24.72 -9.75 -6.81
CA GLU A 244 23.90 -10.88 -6.38
C GLU A 244 24.76 -12.07 -5.92
N MET A 245 25.48 -11.90 -4.80
CA MET A 245 26.27 -12.96 -4.18
C MET A 245 25.89 -13.15 -2.72
N GLU A 246 26.33 -14.25 -2.11
CA GLU A 246 26.04 -14.51 -0.71
C GLU A 246 26.59 -13.40 0.19
N VAL A 247 25.86 -13.10 1.28
CA VAL A 247 26.22 -12.01 2.22
C VAL A 247 27.65 -12.19 2.77
N ASN A 248 28.08 -13.44 2.96
CA ASN A 248 29.44 -13.77 3.38
C ASN A 248 30.49 -13.39 2.33
N GLU A 249 30.24 -13.63 1.04
CA GLU A 249 31.16 -13.23 -0.03
C GLU A 249 31.30 -11.72 -0.12
N ILE A 250 30.18 -10.99 0.00
CA ILE A 250 30.16 -9.52 0.04
C ILE A 250 31.00 -9.03 1.22
N TYR A 251 30.84 -9.65 2.40
CA TYR A 251 31.61 -9.31 3.59
C TYR A 251 33.11 -9.55 3.40
N ASN A 252 33.52 -10.68 2.81
CA ASN A 252 34.94 -10.97 2.59
C ASN A 252 35.58 -9.95 1.65
N LYS A 253 34.90 -9.61 0.53
CA LYS A 253 35.38 -8.57 -0.38
C LYS A 253 35.48 -7.20 0.29
N LEU A 254 34.47 -6.83 1.09
CA LEU A 254 34.51 -5.57 1.85
C LEU A 254 35.67 -5.56 2.86
N LYS A 255 35.90 -6.68 3.54
CA LYS A 255 37.00 -6.80 4.51
C LYS A 255 38.36 -6.65 3.83
N ASP A 256 38.56 -7.26 2.66
CA ASP A 256 39.79 -7.13 1.89
C ASP A 256 40.00 -5.68 1.44
N LYS A 257 38.95 -5.04 0.91
CA LYS A 257 38.99 -3.61 0.53
C LYS A 257 39.23 -2.68 1.72
N ALA A 258 38.59 -2.93 2.85
CA ALA A 258 38.81 -2.16 4.07
C ALA A 258 40.26 -2.31 4.58
N TYR A 259 40.87 -3.49 4.40
CA TYR A 259 42.28 -3.70 4.70
C TYR A 259 43.18 -2.94 3.73
N GLU A 260 42.91 -2.98 2.42
CA GLU A 260 43.63 -2.20 1.41
C GLU A 260 43.61 -0.71 1.72
N VAL A 261 42.42 -0.13 1.94
CA VAL A 261 42.25 1.30 2.22
C VAL A 261 42.99 1.75 3.49
N LYS A 262 43.01 0.90 4.53
CA LYS A 262 43.74 1.18 5.77
C LYS A 262 45.26 1.10 5.63
N HIS A 263 45.78 0.33 4.67
CA HIS A 263 47.22 0.14 4.46
C HIS A 263 47.76 0.97 3.28
N SER A 264 46.89 1.55 2.45
CA SER A 264 47.26 2.46 1.37
C SER A 264 47.25 3.94 1.78
N SER A 265 46.72 4.26 2.97
CA SER A 265 46.59 5.62 3.51
C SER A 265 47.61 5.90 4.61
#